data_AF-A0A914Z5G3-F1
#
_entry.id   AF-A0A914Z5G3-F1
#
_cell.length_a   1.000
_cell.length_b   1.000
_cell.length_c   1.000
_cell.angle_alpha   90.00
_cell.angle_beta   90.00
_cell.angle_gamma   90.00
#
_symmetry.space_group_name_H-M   'P 1'
#
loop_
_entity.id
_entity.type
_entity.pdbx_description
1 polymer ?
#
loop_
_entity_poly.entity_id
_entity_poly.type
_entity_poly.pdbx_seq_one_letter_code
_entity_poly.pdbx_strand_id
1 'polypeptide(L)'
;MERKLRIVRDELEKDGMFIPDVFHKIPTPTPRDIHELEAKFEKIDEELATINSSTAGLKKNYLKLQEIKHVLKKIRHQLDEGQRREAFKSISEQQHMNMDNGNSVQLYVTPEEDKLKTESELQFVAGVIRRDRVLAFERVLWRLCRGNVYVRTEDIEMGPQHAFTQLEDMGTVVGQTLDHRNIVLSAAAQNLKLWEIQVLKLKAVFHTLNLFNIDVTQKCLIAECWIPTADIHVVQNALMHASKLSGSTVPSVLHQMETAETPPTHFRLNKFTQGFQNIVHAYGIASYREVNPAPFTIISFPFIFAVMFGDTGHGVIMFLSALLLVMFEKKIDQAKIKDEIFNTFYGGRYVILLMGLFSMYTGAVYNDVYSRSLNIFGSQWRNPYTFRLLNETLVKQDSAENSQDINFQLPPDPSFNDGDGPYPFGYG
;
A
#
# COMPACT_ATOMS: atom_id res chain seq x y z
N MET A 1 15.32 -11.33 -14.38
CA MET A 1 14.22 -12.09 -13.74
C MET A 1 13.34 -11.24 -12.82
N GLU A 2 13.85 -10.61 -11.76
CA GLU A 2 13.02 -9.84 -10.79
C GLU A 2 12.17 -8.74 -11.44
N ARG A 3 12.75 -7.96 -12.37
CA ARG A 3 12.03 -6.94 -13.15
C ARG A 3 10.84 -7.53 -13.92
N LYS A 4 11.01 -8.72 -14.51
CA LYS A 4 9.98 -9.38 -15.31
C LYS A 4 8.84 -9.88 -14.43
N LEU A 5 9.16 -10.49 -13.30
CA LEU A 5 8.15 -10.88 -12.30
C LEU A 5 7.37 -9.68 -11.77
N ARG A 6 8.02 -8.52 -11.59
CA ARG A 6 7.34 -7.27 -11.21
C ARG A 6 6.35 -6.82 -12.27
N ILE A 7 6.72 -6.85 -13.55
CA ILE A 7 5.82 -6.49 -14.66
C ILE A 7 4.59 -7.43 -14.68
N VAL A 8 4.81 -8.74 -14.56
CA VAL A 8 3.71 -9.72 -14.51
C VAL A 8 2.81 -9.48 -13.30
N ARG A 9 3.38 -9.17 -12.13
CA ARG A 9 2.61 -8.83 -10.93
C ARG A 9 1.76 -7.57 -11.15
N ASP A 10 2.36 -6.51 -11.69
CA ASP A 10 1.66 -5.25 -11.96
C ASP A 10 0.51 -5.44 -12.96
N GLU A 11 0.65 -6.36 -13.92
CA GLU A 11 -0.44 -6.74 -14.84
C GLU A 11 -1.56 -7.54 -14.16
N LEU A 12 -1.21 -8.47 -13.26
CA LEU A 12 -2.18 -9.23 -12.47
C LEU A 12 -2.98 -8.34 -11.51
N GLU A 13 -2.31 -7.37 -10.87
CA GLU A 13 -2.93 -6.41 -9.97
C GLU A 13 -3.89 -5.46 -10.71
N LYS A 14 -3.53 -5.02 -11.93
CA LYS A 14 -4.43 -4.21 -12.79
C LYS A 14 -5.72 -4.94 -13.14
N ASP A 15 -5.65 -6.26 -13.34
CA ASP A 15 -6.79 -7.09 -13.70
C ASP A 15 -7.54 -7.61 -12.45
N GLY A 16 -7.07 -7.29 -11.24
CA GLY A 16 -7.70 -7.70 -9.98
C GLY A 16 -7.67 -9.22 -9.71
N MET A 17 -6.72 -9.94 -10.31
CA MET A 17 -6.63 -11.39 -10.16
C MET A 17 -6.07 -11.80 -8.80
N PHE A 18 -6.64 -12.85 -8.21
CA PHE A 18 -6.18 -13.41 -6.95
C PHE A 18 -4.87 -14.19 -7.14
N ILE A 19 -3.85 -13.86 -6.34
CA ILE A 19 -2.56 -14.56 -6.30
C ILE A 19 -2.56 -15.50 -5.09
N PRO A 20 -2.53 -16.82 -5.28
CA PRO A 20 -2.47 -17.77 -4.17
C PRO A 20 -1.18 -17.62 -3.36
N ASP A 21 -1.33 -17.61 -2.03
CA ASP A 21 -0.19 -17.66 -1.11
C ASP A 21 0.36 -19.10 -0.98
N VAL A 22 1.68 -19.21 -0.83
CA VAL A 22 2.37 -20.49 -0.64
C VAL A 22 2.81 -20.66 0.80
N PHE A 23 2.31 -21.70 1.48
CA PHE A 23 2.56 -21.95 2.90
C PHE A 23 3.67 -22.99 3.19
N HIS A 24 4.21 -23.66 2.17
CA HIS A 24 5.27 -24.65 2.33
C HIS A 24 6.66 -24.06 2.12
N LYS A 25 7.69 -24.68 2.71
CA LYS A 25 9.08 -24.26 2.53
C LYS A 25 9.54 -24.59 1.11
N ILE A 26 9.75 -23.54 0.31
CA ILE A 26 10.22 -23.67 -1.08
C ILE A 26 11.74 -23.95 -1.09
N PRO A 27 12.23 -24.99 -1.77
CA PRO A 27 13.66 -25.23 -1.92
C PRO A 27 14.33 -24.18 -2.81
N THR A 28 15.63 -23.97 -2.63
CA THR A 28 16.42 -23.12 -3.54
C THR A 28 16.56 -23.83 -4.90
N PRO A 29 16.36 -23.14 -6.04
CA PRO A 29 16.49 -23.76 -7.36
C PRO A 29 17.93 -24.21 -7.64
N THR A 30 18.10 -25.33 -8.34
CA THR A 30 19.42 -25.78 -8.81
C THR A 30 19.88 -24.95 -10.01
N PRO A 31 21.18 -24.92 -10.36
CA PRO A 31 21.67 -24.15 -11.50
C PRO A 31 20.96 -24.43 -12.83
N ARG A 32 20.57 -25.70 -13.05
CA ARG A 32 19.78 -26.09 -14.22
C ARG A 32 18.38 -25.45 -14.18
N ASP A 33 17.71 -25.50 -13.04
CA ASP A 33 16.39 -24.92 -12.86
C ASP A 33 16.42 -23.39 -13.04
N ILE A 34 17.54 -22.71 -12.75
CA ILE A 34 17.69 -21.27 -12.97
C ILE A 34 17.55 -20.94 -14.45
N HIS A 35 18.27 -21.64 -15.33
CA HIS A 35 18.18 -21.42 -16.77
C HIS A 35 16.78 -21.74 -17.31
N GLU A 36 16.16 -22.81 -16.81
CA GLU A 36 14.78 -23.15 -17.18
C GLU A 36 13.77 -22.09 -16.71
N LEU A 37 13.94 -21.54 -15.52
CA LEU A 37 13.12 -20.44 -14.99
C LEU A 37 13.32 -19.16 -15.81
N GLU A 38 14.56 -18.83 -16.15
CA GLU A 38 14.88 -17.66 -16.97
C GLU A 38 14.23 -17.77 -18.35
N ALA A 39 14.36 -18.92 -19.02
CA ALA A 39 13.72 -19.17 -20.31
C ALA A 39 12.19 -19.11 -20.23
N LYS A 40 11.59 -19.65 -19.15
CA LYS A 40 10.15 -19.55 -18.90
C LYS A 40 9.71 -18.09 -18.72
N PHE A 41 10.46 -17.30 -17.97
CA PHE A 41 10.16 -15.88 -17.76
C PHE A 41 10.36 -15.05 -19.03
N GLU A 42 11.37 -15.37 -19.85
CA GLU A 42 11.56 -14.76 -21.17
C GLU A 42 10.34 -15.01 -22.04
N LYS A 43 9.92 -16.27 -22.15
CA LYS A 43 8.77 -16.68 -22.94
C LYS A 43 7.48 -15.98 -22.50
N ILE A 44 7.20 -15.92 -21.18
CA ILE A 44 6.01 -15.24 -20.66
C ILE A 44 6.05 -13.74 -20.96
N ASP A 45 7.21 -13.09 -20.80
CA ASP A 45 7.38 -11.66 -21.06
C ASP A 45 7.18 -11.35 -22.56
N GLU A 46 7.71 -12.19 -23.45
CA GLU A 46 7.49 -12.09 -24.90
C GLU A 46 6.02 -12.32 -25.29
N GLU A 47 5.37 -13.36 -24.73
CA GLU A 47 3.94 -13.64 -24.94
C GLU A 47 3.07 -12.47 -24.47
N LEU A 48 3.33 -11.91 -23.29
CA LEU A 48 2.58 -10.75 -22.78
C LEU A 48 2.85 -9.49 -23.59
N ALA A 49 4.10 -9.23 -24.00
CA ALA A 49 4.44 -8.08 -24.82
C ALA A 49 3.77 -8.13 -26.21
N THR A 50 3.73 -9.31 -26.83
CA THR A 50 3.07 -9.53 -28.12
C THR A 50 1.55 -9.39 -28.00
N ILE A 51 0.94 -9.97 -26.96
CA ILE A 51 -0.49 -9.83 -26.66
C ILE A 51 -0.85 -8.35 -26.43
N ASN A 52 -0.09 -7.63 -25.60
CA ASN A 52 -0.33 -6.22 -25.30
C ASN A 52 -0.20 -5.35 -26.56
N SER A 53 0.82 -5.59 -27.39
CA SER A 53 1.00 -4.89 -28.67
C SER A 53 -0.16 -5.17 -29.65
N SER A 54 -0.57 -6.43 -29.76
CA SER A 54 -1.69 -6.84 -30.62
C SER A 54 -3.01 -6.24 -30.16
N THR A 55 -3.28 -6.20 -28.85
CA THR A 55 -4.49 -5.62 -28.26
C THR A 55 -4.52 -4.10 -28.44
N ALA A 56 -3.38 -3.43 -28.26
CA ALA A 56 -3.26 -1.99 -28.51
C ALA A 56 -3.48 -1.68 -30.01
N GLY A 57 -2.93 -2.50 -30.91
CA GLY A 57 -3.14 -2.39 -32.35
C GLY A 57 -4.61 -2.60 -32.74
N LEU A 58 -5.25 -3.65 -32.22
CA LEU A 58 -6.67 -3.95 -32.42
C LEU A 58 -7.55 -2.82 -31.91
N LYS A 59 -7.30 -2.29 -30.71
CA LYS A 59 -8.05 -1.15 -30.14
C LYS A 59 -7.91 0.10 -31.01
N LYS A 60 -6.72 0.38 -31.53
CA LYS A 60 -6.49 1.52 -32.43
C LYS A 60 -7.23 1.34 -33.76
N ASN A 61 -7.20 0.15 -34.35
CA ASN A 61 -7.91 -0.15 -35.59
C ASN A 61 -9.42 -0.10 -35.38
N TYR A 62 -9.89 -0.61 -34.25
CA TYR A 62 -11.29 -0.55 -33.83
C TYR A 62 -11.77 0.90 -33.72
N LEU A 63 -11.02 1.76 -33.02
CA LEU A 63 -11.35 3.18 -32.89
C LEU A 63 -11.39 3.88 -34.26
N LYS A 64 -10.42 3.62 -35.14
CA LYS A 64 -10.40 4.19 -36.51
C LYS A 64 -11.62 3.76 -37.34
N LEU A 65 -11.98 2.49 -37.30
CA LEU A 65 -13.14 1.98 -38.03
C LEU A 65 -14.44 2.55 -37.46
N GLN A 66 -14.51 2.74 -36.14
CA GLN A 66 -15.64 3.38 -35.47
C GLN A 66 -15.77 4.85 -35.88
N GLU A 67 -14.65 5.58 -35.92
CA GLU A 67 -14.57 6.96 -36.43
C GLU A 67 -15.06 7.05 -37.88
N ILE A 68 -14.50 6.23 -38.78
CA ILE A 68 -14.88 6.21 -40.21
C ILE A 68 -16.36 5.84 -40.38
N LYS A 69 -16.83 4.83 -39.65
CA LYS A 69 -18.24 4.41 -39.70
C LYS A 69 -19.17 5.56 -39.28
N HIS A 70 -18.80 6.30 -38.24
CA HIS A 70 -19.60 7.43 -37.79
C HIS A 70 -19.61 8.57 -38.81
N VAL A 71 -18.44 8.86 -39.39
CA VAL A 71 -18.29 9.82 -40.48
C VAL A 71 -19.16 9.43 -41.67
N LEU A 72 -19.10 8.19 -42.15
CA LEU A 72 -19.92 7.70 -43.27
C LEU A 72 -21.42 7.77 -42.97
N LYS A 73 -21.85 7.41 -41.76
CA LYS A 73 -23.26 7.49 -41.35
C LYS A 73 -23.78 8.93 -41.40
N LYS A 74 -22.97 9.90 -40.94
CA LYS A 74 -23.35 11.31 -40.92
C LYS A 74 -23.26 11.95 -42.31
N ILE A 75 -22.20 11.69 -43.08
CA ILE A 75 -22.08 12.16 -44.47
C ILE A 75 -23.27 11.70 -45.31
N ARG A 76 -23.69 10.43 -45.18
CA ARG A 76 -24.83 9.90 -45.96
C ARG A 76 -26.11 10.71 -45.75
N HIS A 77 -26.30 11.30 -44.56
CA HIS A 77 -27.45 12.15 -44.25
C HIS A 77 -27.23 13.63 -44.65
N GLN A 78 -25.99 14.05 -44.88
CA GLN A 78 -25.63 15.44 -45.22
C GLN A 78 -25.37 15.67 -46.72
N LEU A 79 -25.43 14.62 -47.54
CA LEU A 79 -25.29 14.73 -49.00
C LEU A 79 -26.58 15.14 -49.73
N ASP A 80 -27.66 15.46 -49.02
CA ASP A 80 -28.91 15.97 -49.60
C ASP A 80 -28.71 17.35 -50.27
N GLU A 81 -29.39 17.57 -51.40
CA GLU A 81 -29.25 18.75 -52.26
C GLU A 81 -29.43 20.10 -51.53
N GLY A 82 -30.18 20.12 -50.43
CA GLY A 82 -30.45 21.33 -49.64
C GLY A 82 -29.21 21.95 -49.00
N GLN A 83 -28.28 21.14 -48.47
CA GLN A 83 -27.11 21.66 -47.75
C GLN A 83 -25.98 22.12 -48.69
N ARG A 84 -25.88 21.52 -49.89
CA ARG A 84 -24.96 22.00 -50.93
C ARG A 84 -25.28 23.43 -51.35
N ARG A 85 -26.57 23.78 -51.40
CA ARG A 85 -27.04 25.14 -51.71
C ARG A 85 -26.68 26.14 -50.61
N GLU A 86 -26.75 25.75 -49.33
CA GLU A 86 -26.33 26.60 -48.21
C GLU A 86 -24.82 26.85 -48.20
N ALA A 87 -24.02 25.80 -48.42
CA ALA A 87 -22.56 25.94 -48.54
C ALA A 87 -22.18 26.88 -49.69
N PHE A 88 -22.80 26.73 -50.86
CA PHE A 88 -22.57 27.60 -52.02
C PHE A 88 -22.98 29.06 -51.77
N LYS A 89 -24.13 29.27 -51.13
CA LYS A 89 -24.62 30.61 -50.75
C LYS A 89 -23.65 31.30 -49.79
N SER A 90 -23.15 30.60 -48.78
CA SER A 90 -22.20 31.18 -47.80
C SER A 90 -20.84 31.55 -48.42
N ILE A 91 -20.31 30.74 -49.34
CA ILE A 91 -19.03 30.99 -50.02
C ILE A 91 -19.17 32.15 -51.02
N SER A 92 -20.26 32.16 -51.81
CA SER A 92 -20.51 33.24 -52.77
C SER A 92 -20.79 34.59 -52.09
N GLU A 93 -21.52 34.62 -50.97
CA GLU A 93 -21.71 35.84 -50.17
C GLU A 93 -20.37 36.40 -49.65
N GLN A 94 -19.44 35.53 -49.24
CA GLN A 94 -18.14 35.94 -48.73
C GLN A 94 -17.16 36.39 -49.82
N GLN A 95 -17.22 35.82 -51.03
CA GLN A 95 -16.44 36.29 -52.18
C GLN A 95 -16.84 37.71 -52.60
N HIS A 96 -18.13 38.04 -52.58
CA HIS A 96 -18.61 39.40 -52.88
C HIS A 96 -18.08 40.42 -51.87
N MET A 97 -17.95 40.05 -50.59
CA MET A 97 -17.41 40.95 -49.54
C MET A 97 -15.90 41.22 -49.67
N ASN A 98 -15.14 40.33 -50.33
CA ASN A 98 -13.70 40.53 -50.58
C ASN A 98 -13.41 41.32 -51.87
N MET A 99 -14.37 41.41 -52.81
CA MET A 99 -14.22 42.13 -54.07
C MET A 99 -14.42 43.65 -53.96
N ASP A 100 -15.05 44.14 -52.89
CA ASP A 100 -15.32 45.57 -52.69
C ASP A 100 -14.09 46.40 -52.27
N ASN A 101 -12.91 45.79 -52.11
CA ASN A 101 -11.67 46.47 -51.70
C ASN A 101 -10.64 46.67 -52.84
N GLY A 102 -11.01 46.47 -54.10
CA GLY A 102 -10.15 46.70 -55.27
C GLY A 102 -10.91 47.35 -56.43
N ASN A 103 -10.44 48.51 -56.89
CA ASN A 103 -11.09 49.38 -57.88
C ASN A 103 -11.56 48.70 -59.19
N SER A 104 -12.83 48.99 -59.52
CA SER A 104 -13.50 49.07 -60.83
C SER A 104 -13.50 47.84 -61.76
N VAL A 105 -14.69 47.31 -62.08
CA VAL A 105 -15.51 47.61 -63.28
C VAL A 105 -16.72 46.67 -63.25
N GLN A 106 -17.92 47.26 -63.32
CA GLN A 106 -19.19 46.54 -63.35
C GLN A 106 -19.50 46.11 -64.80
N LEU A 107 -19.06 44.90 -65.17
CA LEU A 107 -19.52 44.24 -66.40
C LEU A 107 -20.78 43.44 -66.07
N TYR A 108 -21.90 43.84 -66.66
CA TYR A 108 -23.14 43.07 -66.65
C TYR A 108 -22.90 41.75 -67.39
N VAL A 109 -22.62 40.69 -66.63
CA VAL A 109 -22.61 39.31 -67.12
C VAL A 109 -23.91 38.65 -66.69
N THR A 110 -24.59 38.01 -67.64
CA THR A 110 -25.88 37.34 -67.45
C THR A 110 -25.76 36.16 -66.47
N PRO A 111 -26.71 35.96 -65.52
CA PRO A 111 -26.48 35.11 -64.35
C PRO A 111 -26.72 33.61 -64.55
N GLU A 112 -27.02 33.14 -65.75
CA GLU A 112 -27.53 31.77 -65.98
C GLU A 112 -26.47 30.77 -66.48
N GLU A 113 -25.39 31.20 -67.15
CA GLU A 113 -24.40 30.26 -67.69
C GLU A 113 -23.27 29.88 -66.71
N ASP A 114 -22.99 30.69 -65.69
CA ASP A 114 -22.01 30.36 -64.63
C ASP A 114 -22.62 29.53 -63.48
N LYS A 115 -23.94 29.55 -63.31
CA LYS A 115 -24.62 28.81 -62.24
C LYS A 115 -24.52 27.30 -62.42
N LEU A 116 -24.54 26.82 -63.66
CA LEU A 116 -24.56 25.38 -63.95
C LEU A 116 -23.16 24.75 -64.05
N LYS A 117 -22.12 25.51 -64.41
CA LYS A 117 -20.75 24.98 -64.53
C LYS A 117 -20.02 24.90 -63.18
N THR A 118 -20.39 25.73 -62.22
CA THR A 118 -19.67 25.83 -60.92
C THR A 118 -20.29 24.98 -59.81
N GLU A 119 -21.55 24.54 -59.93
CA GLU A 119 -22.17 23.60 -58.98
C GLU A 119 -21.53 22.20 -59.01
N SER A 120 -20.97 21.81 -60.16
CA SER A 120 -20.38 20.48 -60.40
C SER A 120 -18.98 20.26 -59.83
N GLU A 121 -18.30 21.28 -59.28
CA GLU A 121 -16.88 21.19 -58.85
C GLU A 121 -16.65 21.20 -57.33
N LEU A 122 -17.70 21.24 -56.51
CA LEU A 122 -17.54 21.23 -55.04
C LEU A 122 -16.98 19.87 -54.55
N GLN A 123 -15.68 19.84 -54.33
CA GLN A 123 -14.99 18.73 -53.66
C GLN A 123 -15.09 18.92 -52.14
N PHE A 124 -15.62 17.92 -51.45
CA PHE A 124 -15.68 17.91 -49.99
C PHE A 124 -14.66 16.94 -49.42
N VAL A 125 -14.08 17.31 -48.28
CA VAL A 125 -13.21 16.45 -47.48
C VAL A 125 -13.85 16.29 -46.12
N ALA A 126 -14.01 15.05 -45.68
CA ALA A 126 -14.52 14.72 -44.38
C ALA A 126 -13.48 13.95 -43.57
N GLY A 127 -13.43 14.21 -42.27
CA GLY A 127 -12.46 13.58 -41.38
C GLY A 127 -12.85 13.76 -39.92
N VAL A 128 -12.02 13.19 -39.05
CA VAL A 128 -12.18 13.29 -37.59
C VAL A 128 -11.02 14.09 -37.02
N ILE A 129 -11.34 14.99 -36.09
CA ILE A 129 -10.37 15.80 -35.37
C ILE A 129 -10.70 15.76 -33.88
N ARG A 130 -9.67 15.79 -33.02
CA ARG A 130 -9.88 15.91 -31.58
C ARG A 130 -10.53 17.27 -31.26
N ARG A 131 -11.48 17.26 -30.32
CA ARG A 131 -12.31 18.42 -29.95
C ARG A 131 -11.49 19.65 -29.51
N ASP A 132 -10.36 19.43 -28.86
CA ASP A 132 -9.43 20.48 -28.42
C ASP A 132 -8.78 21.25 -29.58
N ARG A 133 -8.74 20.66 -30.79
CA ARG A 133 -8.05 21.24 -31.95
C ARG A 133 -8.97 21.83 -33.00
N VAL A 134 -10.28 21.72 -32.84
CA VAL A 134 -11.28 22.20 -33.80
C VAL A 134 -11.08 23.70 -34.11
N LEU A 135 -11.05 24.54 -33.08
CA LEU A 135 -10.90 26.00 -33.25
C LEU A 135 -9.56 26.42 -33.84
N ALA A 136 -8.50 25.62 -33.63
CA ALA A 136 -7.20 25.88 -34.24
C ALA A 136 -7.22 25.51 -35.73
N PHE A 137 -7.84 24.39 -36.07
CA PHE A 137 -7.97 23.90 -37.45
C PHE A 137 -8.81 24.84 -38.32
N GLU A 138 -9.98 25.27 -37.84
CA GLU A 138 -10.84 26.23 -38.54
C GLU A 138 -10.12 27.54 -38.85
N ARG A 139 -9.38 28.08 -37.88
CA ARG A 139 -8.59 29.31 -38.08
C ARG A 139 -7.48 29.15 -39.12
N VAL A 140 -6.85 27.98 -39.20
CA VAL A 140 -5.80 27.69 -40.20
C VAL A 140 -6.41 27.58 -41.59
N LEU A 141 -7.49 26.82 -41.73
CA LEU A 141 -8.20 26.67 -43.00
C LEU A 141 -8.74 28.01 -43.51
N TRP A 142 -9.35 28.82 -42.63
CA TRP A 142 -9.83 30.15 -42.97
C TRP A 142 -8.74 31.05 -43.54
N ARG A 143 -7.55 31.02 -42.92
CA ARG A 143 -6.38 31.81 -43.36
C ARG A 143 -5.77 31.30 -44.67
N LEU A 144 -5.68 29.99 -44.86
CA LEU A 144 -5.11 29.38 -46.07
C LEU A 144 -6.03 29.56 -47.28
N CYS A 145 -7.32 29.32 -47.11
CA CYS A 145 -8.31 29.37 -48.18
C CYS A 145 -8.87 30.78 -48.42
N ARG A 146 -8.40 31.80 -47.68
CA ARG A 146 -8.84 33.21 -47.79
C ARG A 146 -10.37 33.39 -47.72
N GLY A 147 -11.03 32.62 -46.86
CA GLY A 147 -12.49 32.63 -46.71
C GLY A 147 -13.26 31.74 -47.71
N ASN A 148 -12.59 31.12 -48.68
CA ASN A 148 -13.24 30.20 -49.64
C ASN A 148 -13.35 28.77 -49.08
N VAL A 149 -13.80 28.62 -47.83
CA VAL A 149 -13.97 27.30 -47.20
C VAL A 149 -15.19 27.29 -46.30
N TYR A 150 -16.01 26.25 -46.43
CA TYR A 150 -17.12 25.98 -45.54
C TYR A 150 -16.76 24.80 -44.64
N VAL A 151 -16.58 25.06 -43.34
CA VAL A 151 -16.28 24.02 -42.33
C VAL A 151 -17.52 23.78 -41.47
N ARG A 152 -17.90 22.51 -41.32
CA ARG A 152 -18.95 22.09 -40.38
C ARG A 152 -18.37 21.06 -39.43
N THR A 153 -18.61 21.24 -38.15
CA THR A 153 -18.20 20.30 -37.11
C THR A 153 -19.42 19.76 -36.38
N GLU A 154 -19.36 18.48 -36.04
CA GLU A 154 -20.43 17.82 -35.32
C GLU A 154 -19.83 16.82 -34.34
N ASP A 155 -20.36 16.78 -33.12
CA ASP A 155 -19.85 15.89 -32.08
C ASP A 155 -20.20 14.42 -32.41
N ILE A 156 -19.23 13.53 -32.21
CA ILE A 156 -19.42 12.08 -32.34
C ILE A 156 -19.96 11.55 -31.02
N GLU A 157 -21.27 11.32 -30.96
CA GLU A 157 -21.91 10.66 -29.82
C GLU A 157 -21.83 9.13 -30.00
N MET A 158 -21.08 8.47 -29.12
CA MET A 158 -20.91 7.02 -29.13
C MET A 158 -22.13 6.35 -28.47
N GLY A 159 -23.18 6.08 -29.25
CA GLY A 159 -24.34 5.29 -28.79
C GLY A 159 -24.11 3.76 -28.92
N PRO A 160 -24.69 2.92 -28.02
CA PRO A 160 -24.37 1.48 -27.94
C PRO A 160 -25.01 0.57 -29.01
N GLN A 161 -25.90 1.06 -29.89
CA GLN A 161 -26.90 0.17 -30.52
C GLN A 161 -26.71 -0.24 -31.99
N HIS A 162 -25.74 0.31 -32.74
CA HIS A 162 -25.65 0.04 -34.20
C HIS A 162 -24.30 -0.50 -34.67
N ALA A 163 -23.68 -1.37 -33.88
CA ALA A 163 -22.30 -1.81 -34.03
C ALA A 163 -22.12 -3.29 -34.40
N PHE A 164 -23.00 -3.91 -35.20
CA PHE A 164 -23.11 -5.38 -35.12
C PHE A 164 -22.53 -6.24 -36.25
N THR A 165 -22.12 -5.76 -37.44
CA THR A 165 -21.78 -6.73 -38.53
C THR A 165 -20.29 -6.85 -38.91
N GLN A 166 -19.52 -5.76 -38.98
CA GLN A 166 -18.04 -5.84 -39.11
C GLN A 166 -17.31 -5.61 -37.78
N LEU A 167 -18.06 -5.15 -36.78
CA LEU A 167 -17.60 -4.92 -35.41
C LEU A 167 -17.73 -6.19 -34.56
N GLU A 168 -18.58 -7.14 -34.94
CA GLU A 168 -18.69 -8.45 -34.29
C GLU A 168 -17.44 -9.30 -34.56
N ASP A 169 -16.96 -9.37 -35.80
CA ASP A 169 -15.71 -10.08 -36.13
C ASP A 169 -14.49 -9.52 -35.39
N MET A 170 -14.33 -8.20 -35.32
CA MET A 170 -13.26 -7.61 -34.50
C MET A 170 -13.50 -7.78 -33.00
N GLY A 171 -14.76 -7.74 -32.56
CA GLY A 171 -15.15 -7.99 -31.18
C GLY A 171 -14.82 -9.41 -30.75
N THR A 172 -15.02 -10.40 -31.63
CA THR A 172 -14.68 -11.80 -31.38
C THR A 172 -13.16 -12.01 -31.31
N VAL A 173 -12.39 -11.40 -32.22
CA VAL A 173 -10.91 -11.47 -32.18
C VAL A 173 -10.36 -10.80 -30.93
N VAL A 174 -10.90 -9.64 -30.54
CA VAL A 174 -10.53 -8.97 -29.28
C VAL A 174 -10.90 -9.85 -28.08
N GLY A 175 -12.09 -10.45 -28.08
CA GLY A 175 -12.53 -11.39 -27.06
C GLY A 175 -11.58 -12.58 -26.92
N GLN A 176 -11.27 -13.26 -28.03
CA GLN A 176 -10.32 -14.37 -28.06
C GLN A 176 -8.92 -13.97 -27.58
N THR A 177 -8.45 -12.77 -27.93
CA THR A 177 -7.14 -12.25 -27.49
C THR A 177 -7.12 -11.98 -25.98
N LEU A 178 -8.21 -11.43 -25.44
CA LEU A 178 -8.37 -11.19 -24.00
C LEU A 178 -8.51 -12.49 -23.22
N ASP A 179 -9.25 -13.46 -23.75
CA ASP A 179 -9.38 -14.79 -23.15
C ASP A 179 -8.04 -15.51 -23.10
N HIS A 180 -7.28 -15.46 -24.21
CA HIS A 180 -5.93 -16.02 -24.25
C HIS A 180 -5.00 -15.33 -23.23
N ARG A 181 -5.04 -13.99 -23.15
CA ARG A 181 -4.31 -13.22 -22.13
C ARG A 181 -4.67 -13.68 -20.71
N ASN A 182 -5.96 -13.82 -20.42
CA ASN A 182 -6.45 -14.22 -19.11
C ASN A 182 -6.01 -15.65 -18.74
N ILE A 183 -5.97 -16.57 -19.69
CA ILE A 183 -5.46 -17.94 -19.48
C ILE A 183 -3.98 -17.92 -19.11
N VAL A 184 -3.17 -17.18 -19.87
CA VAL A 184 -1.72 -17.05 -19.63
C VAL A 184 -1.46 -16.41 -18.26
N LEU A 185 -2.15 -15.31 -17.97
CA LEU A 185 -2.02 -14.62 -16.68
C LEU A 185 -2.52 -15.47 -15.52
N SER A 186 -3.63 -16.20 -15.66
CA SER A 186 -4.13 -17.11 -14.63
C SER A 186 -3.14 -18.25 -14.32
N ALA A 187 -2.54 -18.83 -15.36
CA ALA A 187 -1.50 -19.85 -15.21
C ALA A 187 -0.23 -19.29 -14.52
N ALA A 188 0.15 -18.05 -14.85
CA ALA A 188 1.26 -17.36 -14.20
C ALA A 188 0.94 -17.01 -12.73
N ALA A 189 -0.29 -16.58 -12.43
CA ALA A 189 -0.72 -16.18 -11.09
C ALA A 189 -0.58 -17.33 -10.06
N GLN A 190 -0.86 -18.57 -10.47
CA GLN A 190 -0.73 -19.75 -9.59
C GLN A 190 0.70 -19.97 -9.10
N ASN A 191 1.71 -19.66 -9.93
CA ASN A 191 3.12 -19.92 -9.64
C ASN A 191 3.92 -18.66 -9.31
N LEU A 192 3.35 -17.47 -9.45
CA LEU A 192 4.04 -16.20 -9.27
C LEU A 192 4.73 -16.13 -7.90
N LYS A 193 4.02 -16.48 -6.83
CA LYS A 193 4.56 -16.41 -5.47
C LYS A 193 5.74 -17.37 -5.25
N LEU A 194 5.67 -18.55 -5.85
CA LEU A 194 6.75 -19.53 -5.85
C LEU A 194 8.00 -18.96 -6.54
N TRP A 195 7.82 -18.43 -7.75
CA TRP A 195 8.89 -17.86 -8.56
C TRP A 195 9.56 -16.66 -7.89
N GLU A 196 8.79 -15.78 -7.27
CA GLU A 196 9.33 -14.65 -6.50
C GLU A 196 10.23 -15.11 -5.35
N ILE A 197 9.78 -16.08 -4.56
CA ILE A 197 10.56 -16.60 -3.44
C ILE A 197 11.83 -17.29 -3.94
N GLN A 198 11.77 -18.04 -5.04
CA GLN A 198 12.95 -18.66 -5.64
C GLN A 198 13.95 -17.62 -6.14
N VAL A 199 13.50 -16.59 -6.86
CA VAL A 199 14.37 -15.51 -7.37
C VAL A 199 14.97 -14.70 -6.22
N LEU A 200 14.20 -14.41 -5.16
CA LEU A 200 14.70 -13.71 -3.97
C LEU A 200 15.77 -14.51 -3.24
N LYS A 201 15.55 -15.83 -3.06
CA LYS A 201 16.57 -16.73 -2.48
C LYS A 201 17.83 -16.77 -3.34
N LEU A 202 17.67 -16.88 -4.65
CA LEU A 202 18.78 -16.93 -5.57
C LEU A 202 19.60 -15.62 -5.55
N LYS A 203 18.91 -14.48 -5.54
CA LYS A 203 19.54 -13.16 -5.40
C LYS A 203 20.32 -13.06 -4.08
N ALA A 204 19.73 -13.53 -2.97
CA ALA A 204 20.42 -13.56 -1.68
C ALA A 204 21.68 -14.44 -1.73
N VAL A 205 21.62 -15.62 -2.34
CA VAL A 205 22.78 -16.52 -2.50
C VAL A 205 23.89 -15.85 -3.32
N PHE A 206 23.58 -15.29 -4.50
CA PHE A 206 24.59 -14.60 -5.30
C PHE A 206 25.14 -13.36 -4.60
N HIS A 207 24.29 -12.61 -3.88
CA HIS A 207 24.75 -11.49 -3.08
C HIS A 207 25.74 -11.94 -2.00
N THR A 208 25.47 -13.05 -1.31
CA THR A 208 26.41 -13.62 -0.33
C THR A 208 27.69 -14.17 -0.98
N LEU A 209 27.59 -14.81 -2.14
CA LEU A 209 28.77 -15.31 -2.88
C LEU A 209 29.67 -14.15 -3.35
N ASN A 210 29.08 -13.00 -3.68
CA ASN A 210 29.83 -11.80 -4.05
C ASN A 210 30.61 -11.18 -2.88
N LEU A 211 30.32 -11.56 -1.63
CA LEU A 211 31.11 -11.16 -0.46
C LEU A 211 32.34 -12.05 -0.26
N PHE A 212 32.48 -13.14 -1.02
CA PHE A 212 33.58 -14.10 -0.86
C PHE A 212 34.77 -13.70 -1.73
N ASN A 213 35.97 -13.99 -1.22
CA ASN A 213 37.19 -13.81 -1.98
C ASN A 213 37.42 -15.04 -2.86
N ILE A 214 37.82 -14.79 -4.12
CA ILE A 214 38.08 -15.84 -5.10
C ILE A 214 39.57 -16.20 -5.03
N ASP A 215 39.88 -17.46 -4.72
CA ASP A 215 41.23 -17.98 -4.89
C ASP A 215 41.41 -18.54 -6.31
N VAL A 216 42.22 -17.85 -7.10
CA VAL A 216 42.49 -18.16 -8.52
C VAL A 216 43.24 -19.50 -8.66
N THR A 217 43.98 -19.93 -7.64
CA THR A 217 44.84 -21.11 -7.72
C THR A 217 44.07 -22.41 -7.55
N GLN A 218 43.16 -22.47 -6.57
CA GLN A 218 42.40 -23.69 -6.25
C GLN A 218 40.97 -23.68 -6.78
N LYS A 219 40.54 -22.64 -7.50
CA LYS A 219 39.13 -22.43 -7.92
C LYS A 219 38.16 -22.56 -6.73
N CYS A 220 38.60 -22.12 -5.55
CA CYS A 220 37.83 -22.17 -4.31
C CYS A 220 37.40 -20.75 -3.93
N LEU A 221 36.27 -20.66 -3.23
CA LEU A 221 35.80 -19.41 -2.63
C LEU A 221 36.16 -19.44 -1.15
N ILE A 222 36.78 -18.37 -0.67
CA ILE A 222 37.16 -18.19 0.72
C ILE A 222 36.22 -17.15 1.33
N ALA A 223 35.60 -17.51 2.44
CA ALA A 223 34.65 -16.67 3.15
C ALA A 223 35.02 -16.58 4.62
N GLU A 224 35.04 -15.36 5.15
CA GLU A 224 35.16 -15.10 6.58
C GLU A 224 33.76 -14.75 7.11
N CYS A 225 33.35 -15.38 8.21
CA CYS A 225 32.04 -15.14 8.78
C CYS A 225 32.03 -15.30 10.30
N TRP A 226 31.13 -14.56 10.93
CA TRP A 226 30.89 -14.65 12.37
C TRP A 226 29.88 -15.75 12.66
N ILE A 227 30.27 -16.73 13.46
CA ILE A 227 29.42 -17.85 13.87
C ILE A 227 29.39 -17.89 15.42
N PRO A 228 28.20 -17.97 16.05
CA PRO A 228 28.13 -18.24 17.49
C PRO A 228 28.80 -19.57 17.82
N THR A 229 29.68 -19.59 18.84
CA THR A 229 30.44 -20.80 19.20
C THR A 229 29.54 -22.02 19.48
N ALA A 230 28.33 -21.80 20.00
CA ALA A 230 27.36 -22.86 20.26
C ALA A 230 26.79 -23.52 18.99
N ASP A 231 26.79 -22.82 17.84
CA ASP A 231 26.14 -23.27 16.60
C ASP A 231 27.16 -23.76 15.54
N ILE A 232 28.45 -23.80 15.87
CA ILE A 232 29.52 -24.27 14.97
C ILE A 232 29.22 -25.66 14.42
N HIS A 233 28.77 -26.60 15.27
CA HIS A 233 28.44 -27.96 14.85
C HIS A 233 27.27 -28.02 13.85
N VAL A 234 26.29 -27.12 13.98
CA VAL A 234 25.14 -27.04 13.07
C VAL A 234 25.62 -26.65 11.67
N VAL A 235 26.51 -25.65 11.60
CA VAL A 235 27.12 -25.20 10.34
C VAL A 235 27.98 -26.30 9.73
N GLN A 236 28.82 -26.96 10.53
CA GLN A 236 29.67 -28.06 10.07
C GLN A 236 28.84 -29.22 9.49
N ASN A 237 27.75 -29.59 10.14
CA ASN A 237 26.83 -30.62 9.65
C ASN A 237 26.13 -30.20 8.36
N ALA A 238 25.71 -28.94 8.25
CA ALA A 238 25.11 -28.40 7.02
C ALA A 238 26.09 -28.42 5.85
N LEU A 239 27.35 -28.05 6.09
CA LEU A 239 28.44 -28.10 5.12
C LEU A 239 28.75 -29.53 4.67
N MET A 240 28.87 -30.47 5.60
CA MET A 240 29.06 -31.90 5.29
C MET A 240 27.89 -32.47 4.47
N HIS A 241 26.65 -32.10 4.81
CA HIS A 241 25.47 -32.51 4.06
C HIS A 241 25.47 -31.92 2.64
N ALA A 242 25.81 -30.64 2.50
CA ALA A 242 25.92 -29.99 1.20
C ALA A 242 27.03 -30.61 0.32
N SER A 243 28.18 -30.93 0.90
CA SER A 243 29.29 -31.62 0.22
C SER A 243 28.89 -33.02 -0.26
N LYS A 244 28.11 -33.76 0.52
CA LYS A 244 27.56 -35.07 0.10
C LYS A 244 26.56 -34.94 -1.05
N LEU A 245 25.67 -33.95 -1.00
CA LEU A 245 24.67 -33.74 -2.06
C LEU A 245 25.28 -33.24 -3.37
N SER A 246 26.36 -32.45 -3.31
CA SER A 246 27.02 -31.93 -4.51
C SER A 246 27.86 -32.98 -5.24
N GLY A 247 28.21 -34.10 -4.58
CA GLY A 247 29.08 -35.13 -5.14
C GLY A 247 30.50 -34.63 -5.43
N SER A 248 30.89 -33.47 -4.88
CA SER A 248 32.21 -32.89 -5.07
C SER A 248 33.28 -33.69 -4.34
N THR A 249 34.44 -33.85 -4.97
CA THR A 249 35.63 -34.47 -4.36
C THR A 249 36.32 -33.55 -3.34
N VAL A 250 36.07 -32.24 -3.43
CA VAL A 250 36.64 -31.24 -2.51
C VAL A 250 35.68 -31.06 -1.32
N PRO A 251 36.09 -31.42 -0.09
CA PRO A 251 35.27 -31.19 1.08
C PRO A 251 35.21 -29.70 1.41
N SER A 252 34.05 -29.24 1.88
CA SER A 252 33.95 -27.92 2.50
C SER A 252 34.70 -27.93 3.84
N VAL A 253 35.70 -27.07 3.98
CA VAL A 253 36.50 -26.95 5.20
C VAL A 253 36.02 -25.73 5.99
N LEU A 254 35.79 -25.90 7.29
CA LEU A 254 35.52 -24.81 8.23
C LEU A 254 36.73 -24.71 9.18
N HIS A 255 37.40 -23.57 9.18
CA HIS A 255 38.53 -23.30 10.05
C HIS A 255 38.20 -22.16 11.02
N GLN A 256 38.46 -22.36 12.31
CA GLN A 256 38.30 -21.32 13.31
C GLN A 256 39.55 -20.43 13.29
N MET A 257 39.36 -19.14 13.05
CA MET A 257 40.44 -18.15 13.03
C MET A 257 40.38 -17.28 14.28
N GLU A 258 41.55 -16.93 14.80
CA GLU A 258 41.68 -15.90 15.84
C GLU A 258 41.81 -14.53 15.16
N THR A 259 41.04 -13.56 15.62
CA THR A 259 41.06 -12.18 15.11
C THR A 259 40.98 -11.19 16.27
N ALA A 260 41.56 -10.02 16.08
CA ALA A 260 41.50 -8.90 17.03
C ALA A 260 40.27 -8.00 16.81
N GLU A 261 39.51 -8.20 15.72
CA GLU A 261 38.31 -7.43 15.43
C GLU A 261 37.18 -7.73 16.42
N THR A 262 36.35 -6.72 16.71
CA THR A 262 35.21 -6.87 17.62
C THR A 262 34.07 -7.64 16.93
N PRO A 263 33.69 -8.83 17.42
CA PRO A 263 32.59 -9.60 16.86
C PRO A 263 31.22 -8.90 17.05
N PRO A 264 30.22 -9.23 16.22
CA PRO A 264 28.86 -8.73 16.36
C PRO A 264 28.16 -9.32 17.60
N THR A 265 27.30 -8.51 18.23
CA THR A 265 26.47 -8.91 19.36
C THR A 265 25.20 -9.61 18.89
N HIS A 266 24.92 -10.80 19.44
CA HIS A 266 23.72 -11.57 19.11
C HIS A 266 23.05 -12.10 20.39
N PHE A 267 21.78 -11.73 20.59
CA PHE A 267 20.96 -12.22 21.71
C PHE A 267 19.98 -13.29 21.21
N ARG A 268 19.90 -14.43 21.92
CA ARG A 268 18.89 -15.45 21.66
C ARG A 268 17.57 -15.02 22.30
N LEU A 269 16.61 -14.62 21.47
CA LEU A 269 15.32 -14.09 21.91
C LEU A 269 14.20 -15.10 21.74
N ASN A 270 13.26 -15.08 22.68
CA ASN A 270 11.98 -15.78 22.56
C ASN A 270 10.90 -14.79 22.10
N LYS A 271 9.73 -15.29 21.72
CA LYS A 271 8.58 -14.47 21.31
C LYS A 271 8.18 -13.38 22.33
N PHE A 272 8.42 -13.65 23.61
CA PHE A 272 8.14 -12.73 24.71
C PHE A 272 9.21 -11.64 24.85
N THR A 273 10.49 -12.00 24.80
CA THR A 273 11.60 -11.07 25.04
C THR A 273 11.93 -10.19 23.82
N GLN A 274 11.47 -10.58 22.62
CA GLN A 274 11.73 -9.85 21.38
C GLN A 274 11.20 -8.40 21.42
N GLY A 275 9.99 -8.18 21.96
CA GLY A 275 9.43 -6.83 22.07
C GLY A 275 10.28 -5.91 22.94
N PHE A 276 10.72 -6.39 24.10
CA PHE A 276 11.58 -5.64 25.01
C PHE A 276 12.98 -5.40 24.43
N GLN A 277 13.54 -6.39 23.74
CA GLN A 277 14.84 -6.22 23.09
C GLN A 277 14.78 -5.16 21.98
N ASN A 278 13.69 -5.11 21.19
CA ASN A 278 13.52 -4.10 20.16
C ASN A 278 13.49 -2.68 20.75
N ILE A 279 12.86 -2.50 21.92
CA ILE A 279 12.86 -1.21 22.64
C ILE A 279 14.28 -0.82 23.07
N VAL A 280 15.03 -1.76 23.63
CA VAL A 280 16.44 -1.53 24.01
C VAL A 280 17.31 -1.22 22.79
N HIS A 281 17.18 -2.00 21.71
CA HIS A 281 17.93 -1.80 20.47
C HIS A 281 17.63 -0.47 19.78
N ALA A 282 16.42 0.07 19.96
CA ALA A 282 16.07 1.39 19.44
C ALA A 282 16.90 2.52 20.09
N TYR A 283 17.36 2.32 21.34
CA TYR A 283 18.29 3.25 21.99
C TYR A 283 19.73 3.04 21.53
N GLY A 284 20.14 1.78 21.39
CA GLY A 284 21.46 1.42 20.88
C GLY A 284 21.72 -0.08 20.96
N ILE A 285 22.64 -0.56 20.12
CA ILE A 285 23.10 -1.95 20.14
C ILE A 285 24.23 -2.05 21.17
N ALA A 286 24.11 -3.01 22.08
CA ALA A 286 25.13 -3.26 23.11
C ALA A 286 26.44 -3.77 22.49
N SER A 287 27.55 -3.40 23.12
CA SER A 287 28.89 -3.85 22.74
C SER A 287 29.06 -5.35 22.96
N TYR A 288 30.07 -5.94 22.30
CA TYR A 288 30.30 -7.38 22.42
C TYR A 288 30.58 -7.78 23.88
N ARG A 289 29.86 -8.80 24.36
CA ARG A 289 29.90 -9.28 25.76
C ARG A 289 29.54 -8.24 26.83
N GLU A 290 28.86 -7.17 26.44
CA GLU A 290 28.24 -6.25 27.39
C GLU A 290 26.99 -6.89 28.03
N VAL A 291 26.67 -6.45 29.26
CA VAL A 291 25.46 -6.91 29.96
C VAL A 291 24.22 -6.39 29.22
N ASN A 292 23.33 -7.30 28.82
CA ASN A 292 22.08 -6.93 28.19
C ASN A 292 21.16 -6.26 29.23
N PRO A 293 20.68 -5.02 29.01
CA PRO A 293 19.72 -4.38 29.91
C PRO A 293 18.28 -4.90 29.72
N ALA A 294 17.98 -5.66 28.64
CA ALA A 294 16.64 -6.16 28.33
C ALA A 294 15.99 -6.97 29.46
N PRO A 295 16.68 -7.91 30.15
CA PRO A 295 16.08 -8.66 31.25
C PRO A 295 15.58 -7.77 32.39
N PHE A 296 16.29 -6.67 32.70
CA PHE A 296 15.86 -5.71 33.72
C PHE A 296 14.67 -4.88 33.23
N THR A 297 14.72 -4.43 31.97
CA THR A 297 13.65 -3.62 31.36
C THR A 297 12.33 -4.39 31.19
N ILE A 298 12.35 -5.73 31.12
CA ILE A 298 11.11 -6.55 31.09
C ILE A 298 10.18 -6.21 32.26
N ILE A 299 10.72 -5.97 33.45
CA ILE A 299 9.92 -5.67 34.65
C ILE A 299 9.93 -4.18 34.98
N SER A 300 11.08 -3.52 34.93
CA SER A 300 11.19 -2.12 35.36
C SER A 300 10.41 -1.17 34.45
N PHE A 301 10.40 -1.41 33.13
CA PHE A 301 9.71 -0.52 32.19
C PHE A 301 8.18 -0.55 32.39
N PRO A 302 7.50 -1.72 32.37
CA PRO A 302 6.07 -1.76 32.67
C PRO A 302 5.71 -1.28 34.08
N PHE A 303 6.57 -1.50 35.07
CA PHE A 303 6.34 -1.05 36.44
C PHE A 303 6.41 0.49 36.56
N ILE A 304 7.42 1.13 35.99
CA ILE A 304 7.53 2.61 36.00
C ILE A 304 6.34 3.22 35.25
N PHE A 305 5.94 2.63 34.11
CA PHE A 305 4.72 3.04 33.42
C PHE A 305 3.49 2.95 34.32
N ALA A 306 3.33 1.85 35.04
CA ALA A 306 2.20 1.64 35.94
C ALA A 306 2.14 2.63 37.10
N VAL A 307 3.28 3.07 37.63
CA VAL A 307 3.34 4.13 38.65
C VAL A 307 2.81 5.46 38.10
N MET A 308 3.11 5.77 36.83
CA MET A 308 2.66 7.00 36.17
C MET A 308 1.19 6.95 35.72
N PHE A 309 0.71 5.78 35.31
CA PHE A 309 -0.64 5.59 34.75
C PHE A 309 -1.69 5.11 35.79
N GLY A 310 -1.25 4.76 37.00
CA GLY A 310 -1.96 3.94 38.00
C GLY A 310 -3.45 4.20 38.23
N ASP A 311 -4.28 3.63 37.35
CA ASP A 311 -5.74 3.53 37.48
C ASP A 311 -6.15 2.09 37.19
N THR A 312 -6.93 1.49 38.09
CA THR A 312 -7.38 0.11 37.95
C THR A 312 -8.30 -0.06 36.75
N GLY A 313 -9.23 0.87 36.52
CA GLY A 313 -10.22 0.81 35.45
C GLY A 313 -9.58 0.89 34.07
N HIS A 314 -8.73 1.89 33.85
CA HIS A 314 -7.98 2.02 32.61
C HIS A 314 -6.98 0.86 32.41
N GLY A 315 -6.33 0.41 33.49
CA GLY A 315 -5.45 -0.76 33.48
C GLY A 315 -6.16 -2.04 33.01
N VAL A 316 -7.39 -2.28 33.44
CA VAL A 316 -8.22 -3.41 32.99
C VAL A 316 -8.53 -3.34 31.49
N ILE A 317 -8.88 -2.16 30.96
CA ILE A 317 -9.11 -1.99 29.51
C ILE A 317 -7.84 -2.28 28.71
N MET A 318 -6.70 -1.76 29.15
CA MET A 318 -5.41 -2.02 28.51
C MET A 318 -5.04 -3.51 28.57
N PHE A 319 -5.24 -4.15 29.72
CA PHE A 319 -4.97 -5.58 29.88
C PHE A 319 -5.86 -6.44 28.97
N LEU A 320 -7.17 -6.17 28.92
CA LEU A 320 -8.11 -6.91 28.07
C LEU A 320 -7.81 -6.74 26.57
N SER A 321 -7.49 -5.53 26.13
CA SER A 321 -7.12 -5.28 24.73
C SER A 321 -5.83 -6.00 24.34
N ALA A 322 -4.82 -5.99 25.21
CA ALA A 322 -3.58 -6.75 24.99
C ALA A 322 -3.81 -8.26 25.04
N LEU A 323 -4.65 -8.75 25.96
CA LEU A 323 -5.02 -10.16 26.07
C LEU A 323 -5.67 -10.66 24.78
N LEU A 324 -6.57 -9.86 24.18
CA LEU A 324 -7.22 -10.19 22.91
C LEU A 324 -6.19 -10.37 21.78
N LEU A 325 -5.19 -9.49 21.69
CA LEU A 325 -4.11 -9.59 20.71
C LEU A 325 -3.26 -10.86 20.91
N VAL A 326 -3.00 -11.24 22.16
CA VAL A 326 -2.25 -12.46 22.49
C VAL A 326 -3.07 -13.72 22.20
N MET A 327 -4.37 -13.72 22.51
CA MET A 327 -5.25 -14.87 22.27
C MET A 327 -5.46 -15.15 20.77
N PHE A 328 -5.55 -14.10 19.95
CA PHE A 328 -5.76 -14.22 18.51
C PHE A 328 -4.49 -14.14 17.65
N GLU A 329 -3.30 -14.32 18.26
CA GLU A 329 -1.97 -14.29 17.62
C GLU A 329 -1.96 -15.04 16.26
N LYS A 330 -2.39 -16.31 16.25
CA LYS A 330 -2.39 -17.13 15.02
C LYS A 330 -3.28 -16.60 13.90
N LYS A 331 -4.44 -16.02 14.25
CA LYS A 331 -5.38 -15.48 13.26
C LYS A 331 -4.85 -14.17 12.68
N ILE A 332 -4.25 -13.34 13.53
CA ILE A 332 -3.68 -12.05 13.14
C ILE A 332 -2.44 -12.25 12.25
N ASP A 333 -1.57 -13.19 12.59
CA ASP A 333 -0.40 -13.54 11.76
C ASP A 333 -0.81 -13.99 10.35
N GLN A 334 -1.92 -14.72 10.23
CA GLN A 334 -2.46 -15.17 8.94
C GLN A 334 -3.11 -14.04 8.15
N ALA A 335 -3.71 -13.06 8.83
CA ALA A 335 -4.40 -11.94 8.19
C ALA A 335 -3.45 -10.96 7.48
N LYS A 336 -2.13 -11.01 7.74
CA LYS A 336 -1.08 -10.18 7.09
C LYS A 336 -1.51 -8.71 6.93
N ILE A 337 -1.96 -8.11 8.02
CA ILE A 337 -2.43 -6.73 8.05
C ILE A 337 -1.26 -5.81 7.63
N LYS A 338 -1.49 -4.96 6.63
CA LYS A 338 -0.46 -4.06 6.07
C LYS A 338 -0.27 -2.77 6.87
N ASP A 339 -1.16 -2.49 7.82
CA ASP A 339 -1.12 -1.25 8.60
C ASP A 339 0.08 -1.22 9.55
N GLU A 340 0.97 -0.26 9.36
CA GLU A 340 2.21 -0.11 10.13
C GLU A 340 1.94 0.15 11.62
N ILE A 341 0.92 0.96 11.91
CA ILE A 341 0.53 1.30 13.28
C ILE A 341 0.09 0.02 14.02
N PHE A 342 -0.78 -0.78 13.41
CA PHE A 342 -1.26 -2.02 14.00
C PHE A 342 -0.13 -3.02 14.20
N ASN A 343 0.78 -3.15 13.22
CA ASN A 343 1.95 -4.03 13.32
C ASN A 343 2.90 -3.63 14.46
N THR A 344 3.01 -2.32 14.75
CA THR A 344 3.81 -1.82 15.87
C THR A 344 3.20 -2.23 17.22
N PHE A 345 1.88 -2.03 17.41
CA PHE A 345 1.18 -2.46 18.61
C PHE A 345 1.20 -3.99 18.77
N TYR A 346 1.01 -4.73 17.68
CA TYR A 346 1.05 -6.19 17.69
C TYR A 346 2.43 -6.73 18.07
N GLY A 347 3.51 -6.10 17.57
CA GLY A 347 4.89 -6.42 17.96
C GLY A 347 5.15 -6.20 19.46
N GLY A 348 4.50 -5.19 20.05
CA GLY A 348 4.56 -4.85 21.48
C GLY A 348 3.53 -5.55 22.38
N ARG A 349 2.76 -6.53 21.90
CA ARG A 349 1.61 -7.11 22.65
C ARG A 349 1.92 -7.58 24.07
N TYR A 350 3.08 -8.22 24.29
CA TYR A 350 3.50 -8.68 25.62
C TYR A 350 3.92 -7.53 26.55
N VAL A 351 4.42 -6.43 25.98
CA VAL A 351 4.77 -5.22 26.73
C VAL A 351 3.50 -4.56 27.24
N ILE A 352 2.50 -4.37 26.38
CA ILE A 352 1.19 -3.78 26.73
C ILE A 352 0.46 -4.65 27.76
N LEU A 353 0.54 -5.98 27.61
CA LEU A 353 -0.04 -6.93 28.57
C LEU A 353 0.54 -6.72 29.98
N LEU A 354 1.87 -6.62 30.10
CA LEU A 354 2.52 -6.37 31.39
C LEU A 354 2.22 -4.96 31.93
N MET A 355 2.18 -3.94 31.06
CA MET A 355 1.81 -2.57 31.45
C MET A 355 0.39 -2.52 32.04
N GLY A 356 -0.58 -3.19 31.41
CA GLY A 356 -1.94 -3.28 31.93
C GLY A 356 -2.02 -4.03 33.26
N LEU A 357 -1.27 -5.14 33.39
CA LEU A 357 -1.22 -5.92 34.63
C LEU A 357 -0.63 -5.12 35.80
N PHE A 358 0.51 -4.45 35.58
CA PHE A 358 1.11 -3.61 36.61
C PHE A 358 0.28 -2.37 36.91
N SER A 359 -0.38 -1.75 35.91
CA SER A 359 -1.28 -0.62 36.13
C SER A 359 -2.49 -1.00 36.99
N MET A 360 -3.03 -2.20 36.80
CA MET A 360 -4.11 -2.71 37.64
C MET A 360 -3.63 -2.91 39.09
N TYR A 361 -2.39 -3.40 39.27
CA TYR A 361 -1.77 -3.52 40.59
C TYR A 361 -1.54 -2.16 41.25
N THR A 362 -0.91 -1.20 40.58
CA THR A 362 -0.65 0.14 41.14
C THR A 362 -1.92 0.93 41.36
N GLY A 363 -2.90 0.84 40.44
CA GLY A 363 -4.22 1.45 40.62
C GLY A 363 -4.96 0.90 41.83
N ALA A 364 -4.86 -0.41 42.08
CA ALA A 364 -5.40 -1.02 43.30
C ALA A 364 -4.67 -0.52 44.55
N VAL A 365 -3.34 -0.36 44.49
CA VAL A 365 -2.53 0.24 45.56
C VAL A 365 -2.88 1.69 45.82
N TYR A 366 -3.22 2.47 44.80
CA TYR A 366 -3.69 3.86 44.96
C TYR A 366 -5.15 3.95 45.40
N ASN A 367 -5.89 2.83 45.36
CA ASN A 367 -7.32 2.80 45.57
C ASN A 367 -8.06 3.77 44.64
N ASP A 368 -7.71 3.74 43.35
CA ASP A 368 -8.35 4.55 42.32
C ASP A 368 -8.88 3.67 41.17
N VAL A 369 -10.17 3.83 40.89
CA VAL A 369 -10.89 3.20 39.79
C VAL A 369 -11.73 4.27 39.09
N TYR A 370 -11.31 4.74 37.91
CA TYR A 370 -11.98 5.82 37.19
C TYR A 370 -12.25 7.07 38.06
N SER A 371 -11.23 7.54 38.79
CA SER A 371 -11.32 8.66 39.75
C SER A 371 -12.28 8.45 40.92
N ARG A 372 -12.58 7.18 41.25
CA ARG A 372 -13.40 6.78 42.41
C ARG A 372 -12.61 5.85 43.31
N SER A 373 -12.63 6.13 44.60
CA SER A 373 -12.10 5.22 45.62
C SER A 373 -13.08 4.11 45.95
N LEU A 374 -12.54 2.91 46.18
CA LEU A 374 -13.31 1.75 46.62
C LEU A 374 -13.12 1.53 48.12
N ASN A 375 -14.23 1.45 48.85
CA ASN A 375 -14.21 1.14 50.27
C ASN A 375 -14.39 -0.38 50.48
N ILE A 376 -13.32 -1.15 50.29
CA ILE A 376 -13.34 -2.62 50.35
C ILE A 376 -13.18 -3.12 51.79
N PHE A 377 -12.33 -2.45 52.59
CA PHE A 377 -11.99 -2.89 53.96
C PHE A 377 -12.65 -2.06 55.06
N GLY A 378 -13.50 -1.08 54.71
CA GLY A 378 -14.04 -0.10 55.65
C GLY A 378 -13.09 1.09 55.83
N SER A 379 -13.62 2.31 56.00
CA SER A 379 -12.77 3.47 56.29
C SER A 379 -12.34 3.42 57.76
N GLN A 380 -11.06 3.68 57.99
CA GLN A 380 -10.48 3.83 59.34
C GLN A 380 -10.70 5.22 59.91
N TRP A 381 -11.20 6.15 59.09
CA TRP A 381 -11.60 7.46 59.53
C TRP A 381 -13.05 7.44 59.99
N ARG A 382 -13.27 7.96 61.19
CA ARG A 382 -14.61 8.19 61.74
C ARG A 382 -14.81 9.68 61.89
N ASN A 383 -16.02 10.13 61.58
CA ASN A 383 -16.41 11.51 61.84
C ASN A 383 -16.50 11.70 63.37
N PRO A 384 -15.68 12.57 63.99
CA PRO A 384 -15.72 12.82 65.42
C PRO A 384 -16.89 13.74 65.82
N TYR A 385 -17.58 14.35 64.86
CA TYR A 385 -18.64 15.33 65.12
C TYR A 385 -20.02 14.66 65.26
N THR A 386 -20.75 15.04 66.31
CA THR A 386 -22.13 14.59 66.55
C THR A 386 -23.08 15.12 65.46
N PHE A 387 -24.03 14.28 65.03
CA PHE A 387 -25.03 14.63 63.99
C PHE A 387 -25.77 15.97 64.24
N ARG A 388 -26.05 16.32 65.51
CA ARG A 388 -26.65 17.61 65.88
C ARG A 388 -25.77 18.80 65.52
N LEU A 389 -24.46 18.69 65.74
CA LEU A 389 -23.51 19.77 65.48
C LEU A 389 -23.36 20.01 63.98
N LEU A 390 -23.30 18.95 63.16
CA LEU A 390 -23.34 19.06 61.70
C LEU A 390 -24.62 19.75 61.21
N ASN A 391 -25.78 19.34 61.72
CA ASN A 391 -27.07 19.85 61.27
C ASN A 391 -27.28 21.32 61.68
N GLU A 392 -26.88 21.70 62.89
CA GLU A 392 -26.90 23.10 63.33
C GLU A 392 -25.93 23.99 62.55
N THR A 393 -24.76 23.47 62.14
CA THR A 393 -23.81 24.24 61.32
C THR A 393 -24.26 24.37 59.87
N LEU A 394 -24.86 23.33 59.28
CA LEU A 394 -25.44 23.40 57.92
C LEU A 394 -26.61 24.40 57.85
N VAL A 395 -27.50 24.37 58.84
CA VAL A 395 -28.61 25.33 58.96
C VAL A 395 -28.11 26.77 59.18
N LYS A 396 -26.99 26.94 59.91
CA LYS A 396 -26.34 28.27 60.07
C LYS A 396 -25.65 28.74 58.79
N GLN A 397 -25.15 27.83 57.95
CA GLN A 397 -24.50 28.15 56.69
C GLN A 397 -25.51 28.65 55.64
N ASP A 398 -26.70 28.05 55.59
CA ASP A 398 -27.82 28.53 54.76
C ASP A 398 -28.37 29.90 55.22
N SER A 399 -28.13 30.28 56.48
CA SER A 399 -28.66 31.51 57.09
C SER A 399 -27.66 32.66 57.17
N ALA A 400 -26.40 32.47 56.78
CA ALA A 400 -25.33 33.46 56.91
C ALA A 400 -24.62 33.72 55.57
N GLU A 401 -25.10 34.74 54.84
CA GLU A 401 -24.49 35.29 53.60
C GLU A 401 -23.05 35.85 53.78
N ASN A 402 -22.48 35.78 54.99
CA ASN A 402 -21.07 36.05 55.26
C ASN A 402 -20.52 34.94 56.18
N SER A 403 -20.16 33.81 55.60
CA SER A 403 -19.48 32.75 56.32
C SER A 403 -18.11 32.51 55.67
N GLN A 404 -17.04 32.82 56.42
CA GLN A 404 -15.73 32.24 56.17
C GLN A 404 -15.92 30.73 55.96
N ASP A 405 -15.35 30.15 54.91
CA ASP A 405 -15.38 28.71 54.67
C ASP A 405 -14.91 28.00 55.96
N ILE A 406 -15.86 27.45 56.71
CA ILE A 406 -15.55 26.69 57.92
C ILE A 406 -14.95 25.38 57.41
N ASN A 407 -13.63 25.35 57.27
CA ASN A 407 -12.90 24.14 56.95
C ASN A 407 -13.02 23.17 58.13
N PHE A 408 -13.94 22.22 58.02
CA PHE A 408 -13.97 21.03 58.88
C PHE A 408 -12.74 20.17 58.56
N GLN A 409 -11.60 20.52 59.14
CA GLN A 409 -10.45 19.64 59.18
C GLN A 409 -10.75 18.55 60.20
N LEU A 410 -10.68 17.29 59.78
CA LEU A 410 -10.73 16.15 60.69
C LEU A 410 -9.41 16.13 61.48
N PRO A 411 -9.38 16.48 62.77
CA PRO A 411 -8.16 16.35 63.55
C PRO A 411 -7.78 14.86 63.61
N PRO A 412 -6.50 14.49 63.37
CA PRO A 412 -6.10 13.09 63.23
C PRO A 412 -6.33 12.29 64.52
N ASP A 413 -6.08 12.89 65.70
CA ASP A 413 -6.12 12.19 66.98
C ASP A 413 -7.50 11.58 67.36
N PRO A 414 -8.65 12.27 67.20
CA PRO A 414 -9.97 11.67 67.48
C PRO A 414 -10.65 11.02 66.26
N SER A 415 -10.12 11.25 65.04
CA SER A 415 -10.80 10.82 63.80
C SER A 415 -10.20 9.54 63.22
N PHE A 416 -8.95 9.22 63.54
CA PHE A 416 -8.27 8.02 63.06
C PHE A 416 -8.33 6.91 64.13
N ASN A 417 -8.70 5.70 63.71
CA ASN A 417 -8.81 4.55 64.61
C ASN A 417 -7.44 3.83 64.73
N ASP A 418 -6.60 4.28 65.67
CA ASP A 418 -5.24 3.76 65.89
C ASP A 418 -5.14 2.23 66.15
N GLY A 419 -6.25 1.59 66.54
CA GLY A 419 -6.28 0.17 66.92
C GLY A 419 -6.19 -0.84 65.76
N ASP A 420 -6.56 -0.46 64.54
CA ASP A 420 -6.70 -1.38 63.39
C ASP A 420 -5.59 -1.23 62.32
N GLY A 421 -4.64 -0.31 62.51
CA GLY A 421 -3.54 -0.05 61.59
C GLY A 421 -3.92 0.76 60.33
N PRO A 422 -2.95 1.14 59.47
CA PRO A 422 -3.23 1.91 58.26
C PRO A 422 -4.04 1.11 57.25
N TYR A 423 -4.90 1.79 56.47
CA TYR A 423 -5.71 1.16 55.44
C TYR A 423 -4.80 0.43 54.41
N PRO A 424 -5.10 -0.83 54.03
CA PRO A 424 -4.16 -1.63 53.24
C PRO A 424 -3.85 -1.10 51.83
N PHE A 425 -4.70 -0.24 51.28
CA PHE A 425 -4.59 0.26 49.89
C PHE A 425 -4.92 1.77 49.79
N GLY A 426 -3.92 2.61 49.52
CA GLY A 426 -4.12 4.05 49.32
C GLY A 426 -4.41 4.82 50.62
N TYR A 427 -4.82 6.09 50.48
CA TYR A 427 -5.32 6.88 51.61
C TYR A 427 -6.80 6.53 51.81
N GLY A 428 -7.07 5.62 52.75
CA GLY A 428 -8.44 5.28 53.18
C GLY A 428 -9.09 6.35 54.06
#